data_AF-A0A8T3CQB2-F1
#
_entry.id   AF-A0A8T3CQB2-F1
#
_cell.length_a   1.000
_cell.length_b   1.000
_cell.length_c   1.000
_cell.angle_alpha   90.00
_cell.angle_beta   90.00
_cell.angle_gamma   90.00
#
_symmetry.space_group_name_H-M   'P 1'
#
loop_
_entity.id
_entity.type
_entity.pdbx_description
1 polymer ?
#
loop_
_entity_poly.entity_id
_entity_poly.type
_entity_poly.pdbx_seq_one_letter_code
_entity_poly.pdbx_strand_id
1 'polypeptide(L)'
;MLTEESENLVEFGIGGLCNLSADRGCRDQILESSGISLVTGCLSSRREETVLSAVATLMNLTTAASREHTTSPAVLQCMLRFSLSQSARLRNLACIFLQDCCTPAQVERAERELQGHTQTPLGIPLPEN
;
A
#
# COMPACT_ATOMS: atom_id res chain seq x y z
N MET A 1 3.70 -10.13 15.88
CA MET A 1 3.95 -10.81 14.58
C MET A 1 4.24 -9.86 13.42
N LEU A 2 3.36 -8.92 13.03
CA LEU A 2 3.70 -7.97 11.94
C LEU A 2 4.70 -6.87 12.36
N THR A 3 4.92 -6.71 13.65
CA THR A 3 5.87 -5.75 14.24
C THR A 3 7.14 -6.42 14.78
N GLU A 4 7.35 -7.71 14.47
CA GLU A 4 8.56 -8.41 14.90
C GLU A 4 9.77 -7.92 14.12
N GLU A 5 10.94 -8.01 14.71
CA GLU A 5 12.20 -7.70 14.03
C GLU A 5 12.56 -8.75 12.97
N SER A 6 12.11 -9.99 13.16
CA SER A 6 12.36 -11.08 12.22
C SER A 6 11.53 -10.91 10.96
N GLU A 7 12.20 -10.55 9.86
CA GLU A 7 11.55 -10.43 8.55
C GLU A 7 10.83 -11.72 8.12
N ASN A 8 11.35 -12.90 8.52
CA ASN A 8 10.69 -14.18 8.24
C ASN A 8 9.35 -14.29 8.97
N LEU A 9 9.29 -13.90 10.25
CA LEU A 9 8.03 -13.93 11.02
C LEU A 9 7.02 -12.91 10.48
N VAL A 10 7.50 -11.75 10.02
CA VAL A 10 6.65 -10.76 9.36
C VAL A 10 6.09 -11.31 8.06
N GLU A 11 6.94 -11.91 7.21
CA GLU A 11 6.54 -12.52 5.93
C GLU A 11 5.51 -13.64 6.12
N PHE A 12 5.76 -14.57 7.05
CA PHE A 12 4.78 -15.61 7.39
C PHE A 12 3.48 -15.03 7.94
N GLY A 13 3.58 -14.00 8.80
CA GLY A 13 2.42 -13.37 9.41
C GLY A 13 1.53 -12.69 8.38
N ILE A 14 2.11 -11.91 7.47
CA ILE A 14 1.32 -11.24 6.43
C ILE A 14 0.80 -12.23 5.39
N GLY A 15 1.57 -13.28 5.05
CA GLY A 15 1.11 -14.34 4.16
C GLY A 15 -0.10 -15.08 4.73
N GLY A 16 -0.09 -15.37 6.03
CA GLY A 16 -1.24 -15.95 6.73
C GLY A 16 -2.47 -15.02 6.70
N LEU A 17 -2.29 -13.74 7.02
CA LEU A 17 -3.37 -12.75 6.96
C LEU A 17 -3.93 -12.55 5.56
N CYS A 18 -3.07 -12.56 4.54
CA CYS A 18 -3.49 -12.47 3.13
C CYS A 18 -4.48 -13.59 2.80
N ASN A 19 -4.14 -14.83 3.13
CA ASN A 19 -5.02 -15.98 2.89
C ASN A 19 -6.33 -15.90 3.69
N LEU A 20 -6.26 -15.50 4.96
CA LEU A 20 -7.44 -15.40 5.84
C LEU A 20 -8.37 -14.25 5.47
N SER A 21 -7.84 -13.12 5.00
CA SER A 21 -8.60 -11.91 4.70
C SER A 21 -9.65 -12.07 3.59
N ALA A 22 -9.56 -13.13 2.79
CA ALA A 22 -10.57 -13.48 1.81
C ALA A 22 -11.88 -14.02 2.46
N ASP A 23 -11.78 -14.62 3.65
CA ASP A 23 -12.94 -15.02 4.44
C ASP A 23 -13.59 -13.81 5.13
N ARG A 24 -14.92 -13.78 5.16
CA ARG A 24 -15.67 -12.65 5.73
C ARG A 24 -15.46 -12.53 7.24
N GLY A 25 -15.53 -13.65 7.97
CA GLY A 25 -15.40 -13.63 9.43
C GLY A 25 -14.01 -13.16 9.84
N CYS A 26 -12.97 -13.72 9.21
CA CYS A 26 -11.59 -13.29 9.43
C CYS A 26 -11.36 -11.83 9.03
N ARG A 27 -11.88 -11.37 7.89
CA ARG A 27 -11.79 -9.96 7.48
C ARG A 27 -12.39 -9.03 8.53
N ASP A 28 -13.59 -9.32 9.00
CA ASP A 28 -14.28 -8.46 9.95
C ASP A 28 -13.47 -8.36 11.26
N GLN A 29 -12.91 -9.47 11.73
CA GLN A 29 -12.00 -9.48 12.88
C GLN A 29 -10.73 -8.62 12.65
N ILE A 30 -10.13 -8.68 11.46
CA ILE A 30 -8.94 -7.87 11.12
C ILE A 30 -9.29 -6.37 11.09
N LEU A 31 -10.47 -6.01 10.57
CA LEU A 31 -10.95 -4.63 10.52
C LEU A 31 -11.18 -4.07 11.93
N GLU A 32 -11.76 -4.87 12.84
CA GLU A 32 -12.01 -4.50 14.24
C GLU A 32 -10.70 -4.33 15.05
N SER A 33 -9.63 -5.02 14.67
CA SER A 33 -8.37 -5.06 15.44
C SER A 33 -7.34 -3.99 15.03
N SER A 34 -7.74 -2.89 14.39
CA SER A 34 -6.83 -1.91 13.76
C SER A 34 -5.84 -2.53 12.75
N GLY A 35 -6.20 -3.67 12.14
CA GLY A 35 -5.30 -4.47 11.30
C GLY A 35 -4.80 -3.74 10.05
N ILE A 36 -5.59 -2.80 9.51
CA ILE A 36 -5.21 -2.02 8.31
C ILE A 36 -3.89 -1.27 8.51
N SER A 37 -3.67 -0.68 9.69
CA SER A 37 -2.44 0.07 9.97
C SER A 37 -1.19 -0.83 9.93
N LEU A 38 -1.29 -2.01 10.54
CA LEU A 38 -0.21 -2.99 10.55
C LEU A 38 0.09 -3.55 9.16
N VAL A 39 -0.95 -3.85 8.38
CA VAL A 39 -0.82 -4.29 6.98
C VAL A 39 -0.20 -3.18 6.13
N THR A 40 -0.61 -1.93 6.31
CA THR A 40 -0.04 -0.77 5.60
C THR A 40 1.45 -0.60 5.90
N GLY A 41 1.88 -0.83 7.14
CA GLY A 41 3.30 -0.82 7.52
C GLY A 41 4.14 -1.81 6.72
N CYS A 42 3.56 -2.97 6.36
CA CYS A 42 4.25 -4.01 5.58
C CYS A 42 4.56 -3.58 4.13
N LEU A 43 3.90 -2.53 3.60
CA LEU A 43 4.21 -1.98 2.28
C LEU A 43 5.62 -1.37 2.20
N SER A 44 6.21 -1.01 3.35
CA SER A 44 7.58 -0.49 3.42
C SER A 44 8.66 -1.58 3.44
N SER A 45 8.26 -2.85 3.40
CA SER A 45 9.20 -3.98 3.45
C SER A 45 10.12 -4.02 2.23
N ARG A 46 11.36 -4.47 2.43
CA ARG A 46 12.31 -4.75 1.35
C ARG A 46 12.03 -6.08 0.65
N ARG A 47 11.17 -6.92 1.21
CA ARG A 47 10.82 -8.23 0.64
C ARG A 47 9.59 -8.12 -0.23
N GLU A 48 9.76 -8.47 -1.50
CA GLU A 48 8.67 -8.40 -2.47
C GLU A 48 7.45 -9.24 -2.05
N GLU A 49 7.65 -10.44 -1.51
CA GLU A 49 6.53 -11.30 -1.08
C GLU A 49 5.73 -10.69 0.09
N THR A 50 6.39 -9.99 1.01
CA THR A 50 5.73 -9.26 2.10
C THR A 50 4.89 -8.11 1.53
N VAL A 51 5.43 -7.36 0.58
CA VAL A 51 4.71 -6.25 -0.07
C VAL A 51 3.52 -6.78 -0.88
N LEU A 52 3.70 -7.83 -1.68
CA LEU A 52 2.63 -8.44 -2.47
C LEU A 52 1.50 -8.94 -1.57
N SER A 53 1.84 -9.64 -0.48
CA SER A 53 0.86 -10.12 0.49
C SER A 53 0.12 -8.96 1.17
N ALA A 54 0.83 -7.87 1.49
CA ALA A 54 0.21 -6.68 2.08
C ALA A 54 -0.76 -6.00 1.11
N VAL A 55 -0.39 -5.82 -0.16
CA VAL A 55 -1.26 -5.24 -1.20
C VAL A 55 -2.52 -6.09 -1.35
N ALA A 56 -2.38 -7.41 -1.52
CA ALA A 56 -3.51 -8.32 -1.67
C ALA A 56 -4.40 -8.34 -0.41
N THR A 57 -3.81 -8.28 0.78
CA THR A 57 -4.56 -8.15 2.03
C THR A 57 -5.38 -6.86 2.04
N LEU A 58 -4.81 -5.72 1.66
CA LEU A 58 -5.56 -4.45 1.57
C LEU A 58 -6.71 -4.51 0.56
N MET A 59 -6.53 -5.20 -0.57
CA MET A 59 -7.62 -5.43 -1.54
C MET A 59 -8.77 -6.21 -0.88
N ASN A 60 -8.45 -7.32 -0.19
CA ASN A 60 -9.46 -8.14 0.49
C ASN A 60 -10.16 -7.39 1.63
N LEU A 61 -9.43 -6.54 2.36
CA LEU A 61 -9.96 -5.70 3.42
C LEU A 61 -10.75 -4.50 2.91
N THR A 62 -10.73 -4.19 1.60
CA THR A 62 -11.44 -3.05 1.03
C THR A 62 -12.94 -3.36 0.91
N THR A 63 -13.72 -2.72 1.77
CA THR A 63 -15.19 -2.75 1.77
C THR A 63 -15.71 -1.32 1.65
N ALA A 64 -17.03 -1.14 1.51
CA ALA A 64 -17.61 0.21 1.52
C ALA A 64 -17.26 1.01 2.79
N ALA A 65 -17.17 0.34 3.95
CA ALA A 65 -16.89 0.98 5.23
C ALA A 65 -15.39 1.24 5.47
N SER A 66 -14.52 0.37 4.95
CA SER A 66 -13.07 0.44 5.19
C SER A 66 -12.27 1.12 4.07
N ARG A 67 -12.91 1.43 2.94
CA ARG A 67 -12.23 1.97 1.73
C ARG A 67 -11.40 3.21 2.03
N GLU A 68 -11.92 4.15 2.80
CA GLU A 68 -11.18 5.39 3.13
C GLU A 68 -9.83 5.10 3.81
N HIS A 69 -9.78 4.06 4.65
CA HIS A 69 -8.56 3.64 5.33
C HIS A 69 -7.65 2.80 4.43
N THR A 70 -8.20 1.85 3.67
CA THR A 70 -7.40 1.00 2.77
C THR A 70 -6.86 1.77 1.57
N THR A 71 -7.50 2.86 1.17
CA THR A 71 -7.05 3.78 0.11
C THR A 71 -6.56 5.12 0.65
N SER A 72 -5.95 5.12 1.85
CA SER A 72 -5.36 6.34 2.41
C SER A 72 -4.29 6.92 1.46
N PRO A 73 -3.98 8.23 1.55
CA PRO A 73 -2.99 8.85 0.67
C PRO A 73 -1.63 8.14 0.68
N ALA A 74 -1.18 7.66 1.84
CA ALA A 74 0.06 6.89 1.95
C ALA A 74 0.03 5.58 1.15
N VAL A 75 -1.09 4.85 1.20
CA VAL A 75 -1.28 3.63 0.41
C VAL A 75 -1.30 3.95 -1.08
N LEU A 76 -2.05 4.96 -1.50
CA LEU A 76 -2.11 5.38 -2.91
C LEU A 76 -0.72 5.74 -3.46
N GLN A 77 0.08 6.48 -2.70
CA GLN A 77 1.45 6.82 -3.08
C GLN A 77 2.35 5.57 -3.21
N CYS A 78 2.20 4.58 -2.33
CA CYS A 78 2.88 3.30 -2.48
C CYS A 78 2.45 2.58 -3.77
N MET A 79 1.15 2.48 -4.04
CA MET A 79 0.63 1.79 -5.23
C MET A 79 1.07 2.46 -6.53
N LEU A 80 1.08 3.79 -6.59
CA LEU A 80 1.61 4.54 -7.74
C LEU A 80 3.11 4.30 -7.96
N ARG A 81 3.90 4.17 -6.89
CA ARG A 81 5.33 3.81 -7.03
C ARG A 81 5.49 2.36 -7.48
N PHE A 82 4.68 1.46 -6.94
CA PHE A 82 4.71 0.04 -7.28
C PHE A 82 4.25 -0.23 -8.71
N SER A 83 3.32 0.55 -9.26
CA SER A 83 2.92 0.46 -10.67
C SER A 83 4.03 0.85 -11.65
N LEU A 84 5.10 1.51 -11.16
CA LEU A 84 6.31 1.83 -11.93
C LEU A 84 7.45 0.83 -11.67
N SER A 85 7.23 -0.19 -10.84
CA SER A 85 8.25 -1.19 -10.51
C SER A 85 8.66 -2.03 -11.73
N GLN A 86 9.91 -2.48 -11.74
CA GLN A 86 10.41 -3.44 -12.74
C GLN A 86 9.79 -4.84 -12.54
N SER A 87 9.46 -5.22 -11.30
CA SER A 87 8.76 -6.48 -11.03
C SER A 87 7.36 -6.44 -11.65
N ALA A 88 7.12 -7.33 -12.62
CA ALA A 88 5.83 -7.45 -13.27
C ALA A 88 4.71 -7.85 -12.29
N ARG A 89 5.02 -8.69 -11.30
CA ARG A 89 4.05 -9.12 -10.28
C ARG A 89 3.59 -7.92 -9.46
N LEU A 90 4.53 -7.18 -8.90
CA LEU A 90 4.24 -6.02 -8.07
C LEU A 90 3.55 -4.91 -8.86
N ARG A 91 4.06 -4.62 -10.07
CA ARG A 91 3.44 -3.64 -10.98
C ARG A 91 1.99 -3.99 -11.30
N ASN A 92 1.74 -5.21 -11.73
CA ASN A 92 0.40 -5.62 -12.14
C ASN A 92 -0.58 -5.57 -10.96
N LEU A 93 -0.15 -6.07 -9.78
CA LEU A 93 -1.02 -6.07 -8.59
C LEU A 93 -1.34 -4.64 -8.12
N ALA A 94 -0.36 -3.74 -8.15
CA ALA A 94 -0.58 -2.33 -7.83
C ALA A 94 -1.52 -1.64 -8.83
N CYS A 95 -1.39 -1.92 -10.13
CA CYS A 95 -2.32 -1.41 -11.14
C CYS A 95 -3.76 -1.90 -10.89
N ILE A 96 -3.94 -3.18 -10.57
CA ILE A 96 -5.26 -3.75 -10.23
C ILE A 96 -5.83 -3.07 -8.98
N PHE A 97 -5.01 -2.86 -7.94
CA PHE A 97 -5.45 -2.13 -6.74
C PHE A 97 -5.96 -0.72 -7.09
N LEU A 98 -5.21 0.02 -7.90
CA LEU A 98 -5.60 1.38 -8.31
C LEU A 98 -6.88 1.39 -9.16
N GLN A 99 -7.12 0.35 -9.94
CA GLN A 99 -8.32 0.22 -10.79
C GLN A 99 -9.57 -0.22 -9.99
N ASP A 100 -9.42 -1.20 -9.10
CA ASP A 100 -10.56 -1.88 -8.47
C ASP A 100 -10.90 -1.31 -7.07
N CYS A 101 -9.90 -0.81 -6.35
CA CYS A 101 -10.07 -0.31 -4.98
C CYS A 101 -10.25 1.21 -4.91
N CYS A 102 -9.80 1.96 -5.92
CA CYS A 102 -9.72 3.42 -5.88
C CYS A 102 -10.67 4.08 -6.88
N THR A 103 -11.08 5.32 -6.61
CA THR A 103 -11.80 6.13 -7.61
C THR A 103 -10.82 6.87 -8.51
N PRO A 104 -11.20 7.19 -9.78
CA PRO A 104 -10.33 7.94 -10.68
C PRO A 104 -9.83 9.27 -10.09
N ALA A 105 -10.70 9.98 -9.34
CA ALA A 105 -10.35 11.24 -8.69
C ALA A 105 -9.29 11.07 -7.58
N GLN A 106 -9.32 9.96 -6.83
CA GLN A 106 -8.29 9.67 -5.83
C GLN A 106 -6.94 9.39 -6.50
N VAL A 107 -6.93 8.61 -7.58
CA VAL A 107 -5.72 8.27 -8.32
C VAL A 107 -5.11 9.52 -8.94
N GLU A 108 -5.89 10.32 -9.65
CA GLU A 108 -5.41 11.56 -10.29
C GLU A 108 -4.83 12.54 -9.26
N ARG A 109 -5.47 12.69 -8.10
CA ARG A 109 -4.94 13.54 -7.02
C ARG A 109 -3.59 13.04 -6.53
N ALA A 110 -3.47 11.74 -6.27
CA ALA A 110 -2.23 11.14 -5.79
C ALA A 110 -1.11 11.23 -6.86
N GLU A 111 -1.44 11.08 -8.15
CA GLU A 111 -0.49 11.27 -9.26
C GLU A 111 0.05 12.70 -9.32
N ARG A 112 -0.83 13.70 -9.21
CA ARG A 112 -0.42 15.12 -9.16
C ARG A 112 0.49 15.40 -7.97
N GLU A 113 0.18 14.84 -6.80
CA GLU A 113 1.04 14.96 -5.62
C GLU A 113 2.40 14.31 -5.87
N LEU A 114 2.46 13.10 -6.44
CA LEU A 114 3.72 12.42 -6.75
C LEU A 114 4.59 13.21 -7.75
N GLN A 115 3.96 13.78 -8.78
CA GLN A 115 4.63 14.66 -9.75
C GLN A 115 5.12 15.96 -9.11
N GLY A 116 4.31 16.58 -8.25
CA GLY A 116 4.67 17.80 -7.52
C GLY A 116 5.88 17.61 -6.58
N HIS A 117 6.03 16.43 -5.96
CA HIS A 117 7.22 16.09 -5.15
C HIS A 117 8.47 15.84 -6.00
N THR A 118 8.31 15.54 -7.29
CA THR A 118 9.43 15.35 -8.23
C THR A 118 9.84 16.68 -8.89
N GLN A 119 9.01 17.73 -8.77
CA GLN A 119 9.17 19.04 -9.42
C GLN A 119 9.45 20.19 -8.45
N THR A 120 10.01 19.94 -7.26
CA THR A 120 10.63 20.99 -6.45
C THR A 120 12.14 21.06 -6.75
N PRO A 121 12.61 21.89 -7.70
CA PRO A 121 13.94 22.46 -7.53
C PRO A 121 13.89 23.24 -6.23
N LEU A 122 14.65 22.77 -5.23
CA LEU A 122 14.91 23.52 -4.01
C LEU A 122 15.29 24.95 -4.43
N GLY A 123 14.44 25.91 -4.10
CA GLY A 123 14.65 27.34 -4.33
C GLY A 123 15.77 27.86 -3.44
N ILE A 124 16.99 27.39 -3.67
CA ILE A 124 18.20 27.88 -3.04
C ILE A 124 18.73 29.00 -3.95
N PRO A 125 18.78 30.25 -3.50
CA PRO A 125 19.39 31.31 -4.29
C PRO A 125 20.89 31.01 -4.48
N LEU A 126 21.36 31.10 -5.72
CA LEU A 126 22.78 31.05 -6.07
C LEU A 126 23.46 32.35 -5.58
N PRO A 127 24.65 32.28 -4.95
CA PRO A 127 25.39 33.47 -4.58
C PRO A 127 25.88 34.22 -5.82
N GLU A 128 25.72 35.54 -5.80
CA GLU A 128 26.18 36.45 -6.85
C GLU A 128 27.72 36.55 -6.83
N ASN A 129 28.34 36.50 -8.02
CA ASN A 129 29.70 36.96 -8.27
C ASN A 129 29.64 38.21 -9.15
#